data_AF-A0A6M1NTA7-F1
#
_entry.id   AF-A0A6M1NTA7-F1
#
_cell.length_a   1.000
_cell.length_b   1.000
_cell.length_c   1.000
_cell.angle_alpha   90.00
_cell.angle_beta   90.00
_cell.angle_gamma   90.00
#
_symmetry.space_group_name_H-M   'P 1'
#
loop_
_entity.id
_entity.type
_entity.pdbx_description
1 polymer ?
#
loop_
_entity_poly.entity_id
_entity_poly.type
_entity_poly.pdbx_seq_one_letter_code
_entity_poly.pdbx_strand_id
1 'polypeptide(L)'
;MSATFLEKRKTETGFINISNPALTAMDLVQFDKRIGGLDRAATVLNELAETIMPEQITEHLLKEVPVTAIQRLVFLLEVVLQKDIGKLLYEVSKKAELEFFRTPLKTSALKVGFSSDERWKIIVNSEIEIDE
;
A
#
# COMPACT_ATOMS: atom_id res chain seq x y z
N MET A 1 -4.01 -11.16 15.30
CA MET A 1 -4.05 -9.72 14.97
C MET A 1 -4.21 -8.93 16.25
N SER A 2 -3.26 -8.05 16.55
CA SER A 2 -3.36 -7.11 17.68
C SER A 2 -4.59 -6.22 17.50
N ALA A 3 -5.26 -5.84 18.60
CA ALA A 3 -6.37 -4.87 18.57
C ALA A 3 -5.97 -3.52 17.95
N THR A 4 -4.66 -3.25 17.84
CA THR A 4 -4.05 -2.07 17.24
C THR A 4 -4.44 -1.80 15.79
N PHE A 5 -4.77 -2.84 15.00
CA PHE A 5 -5.08 -2.69 13.57
C PHE A 5 -6.57 -2.79 13.24
N LEU A 6 -7.42 -2.80 14.27
CA LEU A 6 -8.86 -2.89 14.13
C LEU A 6 -9.51 -1.59 14.59
N GLU A 7 -10.58 -1.18 13.90
CA GLU A 7 -11.45 -0.09 14.34
C GLU A 7 -12.89 -0.57 14.50
N LYS A 8 -13.60 0.04 15.46
CA LYS A 8 -15.03 -0.23 15.67
C LYS A 8 -15.84 0.64 14.74
N ARG A 9 -16.62 0.01 13.87
CA ARG A 9 -17.57 0.69 13.00
C ARG A 9 -18.99 0.44 13.47
N LYS A 10 -19.76 1.51 13.61
CA LYS A 10 -21.19 1.45 13.94
C LYS A 10 -21.98 0.99 12.71
N THR A 11 -22.90 0.07 12.92
CA THR A 11 -23.89 -0.41 11.95
C THR A 11 -25.30 -0.24 12.53
N GLU A 12 -26.32 -0.56 11.74
CA GLU A 12 -27.71 -0.53 12.21
C GLU A 12 -27.97 -1.49 13.38
N THR A 13 -27.22 -2.60 13.44
CA THR A 13 -27.43 -3.69 14.41
C THR A 13 -26.40 -3.71 15.56
N GLY A 14 -25.45 -2.77 15.58
CA GLY A 14 -24.46 -2.67 16.67
C GLY A 14 -23.11 -2.14 16.22
N PHE A 15 -22.04 -2.72 16.77
CA PHE A 15 -20.66 -2.40 16.38
C PHE A 15 -19.98 -3.65 15.86
N ILE A 16 -19.23 -3.50 14.78
CA ILE A 16 -18.35 -4.53 14.25
C ILE A 16 -16.90 -4.03 14.29
N ASN A 17 -15.95 -4.95 14.44
CA ASN A 17 -14.54 -4.63 14.25
C ASN A 17 -14.20 -4.88 12.78
N ILE A 18 -13.57 -3.90 12.16
CA ILE A 18 -13.02 -4.00 10.80
C ILE A 18 -11.53 -3.66 10.85
N SER A 19 -10.77 -4.07 9.83
CA SER A 19 -9.41 -3.58 9.63
C SER A 19 -9.44 -2.06 9.51
N ASN A 20 -8.46 -1.40 10.11
CA ASN A 20 -8.28 0.03 9.92
C ASN A 20 -7.81 0.33 8.47
N PRO A 21 -7.98 1.57 7.99
CA PRO A 21 -7.62 1.95 6.63
C PRO A 21 -6.18 1.60 6.22
N ALA A 22 -5.21 1.78 7.12
CA ALA A 22 -3.81 1.46 6.83
C ALA A 22 -3.56 -0.03 6.57
N LEU A 23 -4.15 -0.92 7.38
CA LEU A 23 -4.06 -2.36 7.18
C LEU A 23 -4.81 -2.77 5.90
N THR A 24 -6.00 -2.21 5.66
CA THR A 24 -6.74 -2.44 4.42
C THR A 24 -5.92 -2.03 3.18
N ALA A 25 -5.23 -0.89 3.21
CA ALA A 25 -4.37 -0.45 2.12
C ALA A 25 -3.23 -1.44 1.82
N MET A 26 -2.62 -2.01 2.86
CA MET A 26 -1.61 -3.05 2.73
C MET A 26 -2.18 -4.32 2.11
N ASP A 27 -3.35 -4.76 2.58
CA ASP A 27 -4.03 -5.96 2.07
C ASP A 27 -4.39 -5.82 0.58
N LEU A 28 -4.86 -4.64 0.14
CA LEU A 28 -5.19 -4.37 -1.27
C LEU A 28 -3.98 -4.59 -2.18
N VAL A 29 -2.79 -4.17 -1.76
CA VAL A 29 -1.56 -4.33 -2.55
C VAL A 29 -0.95 -5.72 -2.40
N GLN A 30 -1.00 -6.31 -1.21
CA GLN A 30 -0.50 -7.67 -0.97
C GLN A 30 -1.29 -8.71 -1.76
N PHE A 31 -2.60 -8.53 -1.86
CA PHE A 31 -3.52 -9.46 -2.51
C PHE A 31 -4.10 -8.92 -3.82
N ASP A 32 -3.40 -8.00 -4.48
CA ASP A 32 -3.83 -7.35 -5.73
C ASP A 32 -4.37 -8.33 -6.77
N LYS A 33 -3.70 -9.48 -6.95
CA LYS A 33 -4.12 -10.53 -7.89
C LYS A 33 -5.50 -11.12 -7.61
N ARG A 34 -6.02 -11.00 -6.39
CA ARG A 34 -7.35 -11.48 -5.99
C ARG A 34 -8.45 -10.45 -6.24
N ILE A 35 -8.09 -9.20 -6.52
CA ILE A 35 -9.04 -8.09 -6.72
C ILE A 35 -8.94 -7.47 -8.13
N GLY A 36 -8.26 -8.14 -9.06
CA GLY A 36 -8.11 -7.66 -10.45
C GLY A 36 -6.82 -6.88 -10.73
N GLY A 37 -5.86 -6.91 -9.81
CA GLY A 37 -4.53 -6.30 -9.97
C GLY A 37 -4.42 -4.91 -9.36
N LEU A 38 -3.24 -4.29 -9.57
CA LEU A 38 -2.91 -2.99 -8.97
C LEU A 38 -3.75 -1.82 -9.51
N ASP A 39 -4.35 -1.93 -10.70
CA ASP A 39 -5.24 -0.89 -11.25
C ASP A 39 -6.51 -0.74 -10.38
N ARG A 40 -7.13 -1.88 -10.03
CA ARG A 40 -8.27 -1.94 -9.10
C ARG A 40 -7.86 -1.55 -7.68
N ALA A 41 -6.69 -1.97 -7.23
CA ALA A 41 -6.15 -1.56 -5.94
C ALA A 41 -5.95 -0.04 -5.88
N ALA A 42 -5.36 0.57 -6.92
CA ALA A 42 -5.07 1.99 -6.99
C ALA A 42 -6.35 2.84 -6.98
N THR A 43 -7.38 2.40 -7.71
CA THR A 43 -8.71 3.04 -7.71
C THR A 43 -9.27 3.14 -6.28
N VAL A 44 -9.29 2.03 -5.53
CA VAL A 44 -9.78 2.03 -4.14
C VAL A 44 -8.85 2.83 -3.21
N LEU A 45 -7.53 2.72 -3.41
CA LEU A 45 -6.54 3.44 -2.62
C LEU A 45 -6.66 4.97 -2.77
N ASN A 46 -7.10 5.46 -3.93
CA ASN A 46 -7.22 6.90 -4.20
C ASN A 46 -8.15 7.59 -3.19
N GLU A 47 -9.24 6.93 -2.82
CA GLU A 47 -10.18 7.40 -1.80
C GLU A 47 -9.77 6.97 -0.40
N LEU A 48 -9.37 5.69 -0.23
CA LEU A 48 -9.03 5.14 1.08
C LEU A 48 -7.89 5.91 1.76
N ALA A 49 -6.92 6.40 0.98
CA ALA A 49 -5.77 7.14 1.47
C ALA A 49 -6.16 8.39 2.29
N GLU A 50 -7.27 9.05 1.96
CA GLU A 50 -7.77 10.23 2.70
C GLU A 50 -8.27 9.89 4.10
N THR A 51 -8.53 8.61 4.37
CA THR A 51 -9.01 8.12 5.67
C THR A 51 -7.90 7.52 6.53
N ILE A 52 -6.69 7.36 5.98
CA ILE A 52 -5.55 6.82 6.71
C ILE A 52 -5.02 7.90 7.65
N MET A 53 -5.13 7.62 8.95
CA MET A 53 -4.57 8.49 9.97
C MET A 53 -3.06 8.24 10.09
N PRO A 54 -2.20 9.29 10.18
CA PRO A 54 -0.75 9.14 10.32
C PRO A 54 -0.33 8.18 11.43
N GLU A 55 -1.06 8.15 12.55
CA GLU A 55 -0.79 7.30 13.71
C GLU A 55 -1.01 5.81 13.42
N GLN A 56 -1.71 5.47 12.35
CA GLN A 56 -1.89 4.08 11.91
C GLN A 56 -0.65 3.53 11.18
N ILE A 57 0.19 4.41 10.62
CA ILE A 57 1.43 4.03 9.93
C ILE A 57 2.56 3.88 10.96
N THR A 58 2.74 2.63 11.42
CA THR A 58 3.70 2.31 12.48
C THR A 58 4.67 1.22 12.05
N GLU A 59 5.83 1.15 12.70
CA GLU A 59 6.80 0.05 12.49
C GLU A 59 6.20 -1.33 12.79
N HIS A 60 5.17 -1.40 13.65
CA HIS A 60 4.45 -2.64 13.93
C HIS A 60 3.58 -3.06 12.74
N LEU A 61 2.90 -2.13 12.07
CA LEU A 61 2.14 -2.42 10.85
C LEU A 61 3.04 -3.04 9.78
N LEU A 62 4.25 -2.51 9.63
CA LEU A 62 5.21 -2.99 8.63
C LEU A 62 5.68 -4.43 8.86
N LYS A 63 5.54 -4.97 10.07
CA LYS A 63 5.91 -6.35 10.40
C LYS A 63 4.83 -7.37 10.02
N GLU A 64 3.61 -6.91 9.75
CA GLU A 64 2.49 -7.79 9.40
C GLU A 64 2.44 -8.11 7.90
N VAL A 65 3.21 -7.40 7.07
CA VAL A 65 3.05 -7.38 5.61
C VAL A 65 4.41 -7.58 4.93
N PRO A 66 4.50 -8.32 3.81
CA PRO A 66 5.75 -8.47 3.08
C PRO A 66 6.33 -7.13 2.59
N VAL A 67 7.65 -6.96 2.71
CA VAL A 67 8.36 -5.74 2.30
C VAL A 67 8.05 -5.33 0.85
N THR A 68 7.88 -6.29 -0.06
CA THR A 68 7.55 -6.01 -1.46
C THR A 68 6.16 -5.39 -1.65
N ALA A 69 5.19 -5.74 -0.81
CA ALA A 69 3.87 -5.13 -0.83
C ALA A 69 3.92 -3.71 -0.24
N ILE A 70 4.65 -3.51 0.86
CA ILE A 70 4.90 -2.19 1.44
C ILE A 70 5.57 -1.27 0.40
N GLN A 71 6.62 -1.76 -0.26
CA GLN A 71 7.37 -1.02 -1.27
C GLN A 71 6.50 -0.60 -2.47
N ARG A 72 5.59 -1.49 -2.93
CA ARG A 72 4.61 -1.15 -3.97
C ARG A 72 3.58 -0.14 -3.48
N LEU A 73 3.06 -0.30 -2.26
CA LEU A 73 2.07 0.61 -1.69
C LEU A 73 2.64 2.02 -1.55
N VAL A 74 3.87 2.13 -1.05
CA VAL A 74 4.60 3.40 -0.98
C VAL A 74 4.67 4.08 -2.33
N PHE A 75 5.08 3.35 -3.38
CA PHE A 75 5.16 3.87 -4.74
C PHE A 75 3.79 4.29 -5.29
N LEU A 76 2.76 3.46 -5.09
CA LEU A 76 1.40 3.78 -5.53
C LEU A 76 0.87 5.04 -4.85
N LEU A 77 1.01 5.16 -3.53
CA LEU A 77 0.51 6.31 -2.78
C LEU A 77 1.28 7.59 -3.13
N GLU A 78 2.62 7.57 -3.10
CA GLU A 78 3.41 8.80 -3.27
C GLU A 78 3.55 9.24 -4.73
N VAL A 79 3.77 8.29 -5.65
CA VAL A 79 4.13 8.61 -7.04
C VAL A 79 2.92 8.59 -7.95
N VAL A 80 2.12 7.52 -7.88
CA VAL A 80 0.96 7.35 -8.77
C VAL A 80 -0.21 8.22 -8.31
N LEU A 81 -0.58 8.11 -7.03
CA LEU A 81 -1.75 8.78 -6.43
C LEU A 81 -1.43 10.14 -5.80
N GLN A 82 -0.14 10.49 -5.66
CA GLN A 82 0.32 11.76 -5.11
C GLN A 82 -0.25 12.09 -3.72
N LYS A 83 -0.43 11.07 -2.87
CA LYS A 83 -0.91 11.18 -1.50
C LYS A 83 0.26 11.31 -0.52
N ASP A 84 0.18 12.29 0.37
CA ASP A 84 1.25 12.56 1.35
C ASP A 84 1.48 11.41 2.34
N ILE A 85 0.45 10.57 2.58
CA ILE A 85 0.60 9.37 3.42
C ILE A 85 1.62 8.37 2.85
N GLY A 86 1.88 8.40 1.52
CA GLY A 86 2.95 7.63 0.89
C GLY A 86 4.36 8.06 1.36
N LYS A 87 4.57 9.37 1.52
CA LYS A 87 5.83 9.93 2.06
C LYS A 87 6.05 9.48 3.49
N LEU A 88 5.01 9.58 4.33
CA LEU A 88 5.08 9.09 5.71
C LEU A 88 5.43 7.60 5.75
N LEU A 89 4.76 6.78 4.94
CA LEU A 89 5.00 5.34 4.88
C LEU A 89 6.45 5.02 4.45
N TYR A 90 7.02 5.79 3.52
CA TYR A 90 8.43 5.67 3.18
C TYR A 90 9.35 5.98 4.36
N GLU A 91 9.14 7.11 5.04
CA GLU A 91 9.99 7.52 6.17
C GLU A 91 9.92 6.49 7.31
N VAL A 92 8.73 5.99 7.63
CA VAL A 92 8.56 4.92 8.63
C VAL A 92 9.21 3.61 8.17
N SER A 93 9.17 3.30 6.87
CA SER A 93 9.87 2.14 6.30
C SER A 93 11.39 2.26 6.43
N LYS A 94 11.96 3.47 6.24
CA LYS A 94 13.40 3.71 6.39
C LYS A 94 13.82 3.68 7.86
N LYS A 95 13.01 4.26 8.75
CA LYS A 95 13.22 4.19 10.19
C LYS A 95 13.17 2.76 10.73
N ALA A 96 12.30 1.93 10.18
CA ALA A 96 12.22 0.50 10.48
C ALA A 96 13.33 -0.33 9.82
N GLU A 97 14.29 0.30 9.15
CA GLU A 97 15.41 -0.33 8.45
C GLU A 97 14.98 -1.35 7.38
N LEU A 98 13.82 -1.15 6.75
CA LEU A 98 13.37 -2.02 5.67
C LEU A 98 14.28 -1.90 4.44
N GLU A 99 14.87 -3.03 4.06
CA GLU A 99 15.67 -3.13 2.86
C GLU A 99 14.76 -3.28 1.63
N PHE A 100 14.73 -2.23 0.80
CA PHE A 100 14.05 -2.28 -0.49
C PHE A 100 14.98 -2.90 -1.53
N PHE A 101 14.48 -3.89 -2.25
CA PHE A 101 15.15 -4.52 -3.38
C PHE A 101 14.43 -4.14 -4.67
N ARG A 102 15.11 -4.30 -5.81
CA ARG A 102 14.48 -4.05 -7.11
C ARG A 102 13.27 -4.98 -7.30
N THR A 103 12.08 -4.38 -7.28
CA THR A 103 10.80 -5.09 -7.30
C THR A 103 9.97 -4.61 -8.48
N PRO A 104 9.43 -5.49 -9.34
CA PRO A 104 8.54 -5.05 -10.40
C PRO A 104 7.21 -4.58 -9.82
N LEU A 105 6.67 -3.50 -10.40
CA LEU A 105 5.34 -2.99 -10.09
C LEU A 105 4.30 -4.08 -10.41
N LYS A 106 4.26 -4.56 -11.66
CA LYS A 106 3.39 -5.64 -12.12
C LYS A 106 4.17 -6.93 -12.30
N THR A 107 3.91 -7.92 -11.45
CA THR A 107 4.68 -9.19 -11.48
C THR A 107 4.44 -10.04 -12.73
N SER A 108 3.29 -9.89 -13.39
CA SER A 108 2.90 -10.64 -14.59
C SER A 108 3.39 -10.03 -15.90
N ALA A 109 3.92 -8.80 -15.88
CA ALA A 109 4.42 -8.11 -17.06
C ALA A 109 5.92 -8.37 -17.29
N LEU A 110 6.40 -8.08 -18.50
CA LEU A 110 7.82 -8.12 -18.83
C LEU A 110 8.62 -7.20 -17.90
N LYS A 111 9.85 -7.56 -17.58
CA LYS A 111 10.71 -6.81 -16.65
C LYS A 111 11.91 -6.15 -17.33
N VAL A 112 12.27 -6.63 -18.52
CA VAL A 112 13.47 -6.20 -19.26
C VAL A 112 13.16 -4.90 -20.00
N GLY A 113 14.10 -3.95 -19.95
CA GLY A 113 14.00 -2.67 -20.67
C GLY A 113 13.27 -1.56 -19.90
N PHE A 114 12.74 -1.84 -18.72
CA PHE A 114 12.08 -0.85 -17.87
C PHE A 114 13.05 -0.24 -16.85
N SER A 115 12.93 1.06 -16.62
CA SER A 115 13.69 1.77 -15.60
C SER A 115 13.21 1.38 -14.20
N SER A 116 14.13 1.45 -13.24
CA SER A 116 13.80 1.42 -11.82
C SER A 116 14.17 2.74 -11.19
N ASP A 117 13.27 3.31 -10.40
CA ASP A 117 13.60 4.47 -9.58
C ASP A 117 14.58 4.06 -8.45
N GLU A 118 15.60 4.87 -8.17
CA GLU A 118 16.64 4.55 -7.18
C GLU A 118 16.15 4.71 -5.73
N ARG A 119 15.18 5.59 -5.46
CA ARG A 119 14.57 5.78 -4.13
C ARG A 119 13.62 4.64 -3.79
N TRP A 120 12.71 4.33 -4.72
CA TRP A 120 11.67 3.32 -4.50
C TRP A 120 12.13 1.91 -4.82
N LYS A 121 13.14 1.75 -5.67
CA LYS A 121 13.58 0.47 -6.25
C LYS A 121 12.43 -0.30 -6.91
N ILE A 122 11.44 0.41 -7.46
CA ILE A 122 10.34 -0.17 -8.23
C ILE A 122 10.69 -0.14 -9.72
N ILE A 123 10.61 -1.29 -10.39
CA ILE A 123 10.68 -1.38 -11.85
C ILE A 123 9.28 -1.07 -12.39
N VAL A 124 9.12 0.09 -13.03
CA VAL A 124 7.81 0.58 -13.52
C VAL A 124 7.51 -0.08 -14.87
N ASN A 125 7.03 -1.32 -14.81
CA ASN A 125 6.81 -2.18 -15.97
C ASN A 125 5.34 -2.31 -16.40
N SER A 126 4.50 -1.40 -15.92
CA SER A 126 3.11 -1.20 -16.30
C SER A 126 2.74 0.23 -15.95
N GLU A 127 1.92 0.85 -16.77
CA GLU A 127 1.13 2.00 -16.35
C GLU A 127 0.00 1.52 -15.43
N ILE A 128 -0.38 2.35 -14.46
CA ILE A 128 -1.49 2.08 -13.54
C ILE A 128 -2.66 2.94 -13.99
N GLU A 129 -3.77 2.30 -14.34
CA GLU A 129 -5.00 2.96 -14.71
C GLU A 129 -5.91 3.10 -13.48
N ILE A 130 -6.42 4.30 -13.26
CA ILE A 130 -7.33 4.62 -12.17
C ILE A 130 -8.66 4.97 -12.81
N ASP A 131 -9.71 4.23 -12.45
CA ASP A 131 -11.06 4.58 -12.88
C ASP A 131 -11.51 5.85 -12.12
N GLU A 132 -12.08 6.81 -12.84
CA GLU A 132 -12.75 7.99 -12.26
C GLU A 132 -14.14 7.66 -11.68
#